data_AF-A0A842W2Q9-F1
#
_entry.id   AF-A0A842W2Q9-F1
#
_cell.length_a   1.000
_cell.length_b   1.000
_cell.length_c   1.000
_cell.angle_alpha   90.00
_cell.angle_beta   90.00
_cell.angle_gamma   90.00
#
_symmetry.space_group_name_H-M   'P 1'
#
loop_
_entity.id
_entity.type
_entity.pdbx_description
1 polymer ?
#
loop_
_entity_poly.entity_id
_entity_poly.type
_entity_poly.pdbx_seq_one_letter_code
_entity_poly.pdbx_strand_id
1 'polypeptide(L)'
;MSGIKQVKEPYKANQVKKILHPLLKKWFFSKFKSFSLPQKYGVIPIHNRENILVSAPTGATKTLTGFLAILNELVDNAEKG
;
A
#
# COMPACT_ATOMS: atom_id res chain seq x y z
N MET A 1 -2.81 24.98 -12.39
CA MET A 1 -2.50 24.51 -11.03
C MET A 1 -3.10 23.13 -10.83
N SER A 2 -2.31 22.10 -10.51
CA SER A 2 -2.90 20.80 -10.18
C SER A 2 -3.46 20.86 -8.76
N GLY A 3 -4.79 20.94 -8.63
CA GLY A 3 -5.46 20.89 -7.34
C GLY A 3 -5.38 19.51 -6.69
N ILE A 4 -5.66 19.45 -5.38
CA ILE A 4 -5.81 18.18 -4.64
C ILE A 4 -7.02 17.44 -5.22
N LYS A 5 -6.82 16.18 -5.63
CA LYS A 5 -7.90 15.29 -6.08
C LYS A 5 -8.23 14.29 -4.98
N GLN A 6 -9.50 14.22 -4.59
CA GLN A 6 -9.98 13.24 -3.63
C GLN A 6 -10.21 11.89 -4.32
N VAL A 7 -9.65 10.82 -3.76
CA VAL A 7 -9.94 9.45 -4.17
C VAL A 7 -11.25 9.02 -3.51
N LYS A 8 -12.26 8.66 -4.31
CA LYS A 8 -13.60 8.31 -3.82
C LYS A 8 -13.75 6.83 -3.45
N GLU A 9 -13.08 5.96 -4.19
CA GLU A 9 -13.23 4.51 -4.08
C GLU A 9 -11.90 3.83 -3.77
N PRO A 10 -11.87 2.84 -2.86
CA PRO A 10 -10.66 2.10 -2.57
C PRO A 10 -10.35 1.11 -3.70
N TYR A 11 -9.08 0.77 -3.87
CA TYR A 11 -8.71 -0.35 -4.74
C TYR A 11 -9.21 -1.67 -4.15
N LYS A 12 -9.58 -2.61 -5.04
CA LYS A 12 -9.97 -3.97 -4.62
C LYS A 12 -8.76 -4.68 -4.00
N ALA A 13 -9.00 -5.52 -3.00
CA ALA A 13 -7.93 -6.28 -2.33
C ALA A 13 -7.06 -7.08 -3.32
N ASN A 14 -7.66 -7.64 -4.38
CA ASN A 14 -6.94 -8.36 -5.41
C ASN A 14 -6.01 -7.47 -6.25
N GLN A 15 -6.32 -6.17 -6.42
CA GLN A 15 -5.42 -5.23 -7.11
C GLN A 15 -4.19 -4.96 -6.24
N VAL A 16 -4.39 -4.69 -4.94
CA VAL A 16 -3.28 -4.49 -4.01
C VAL A 16 -2.42 -5.76 -3.91
N LYS A 17 -3.06 -6.93 -3.82
CA LYS A 17 -2.38 -8.23 -3.75
C LYS A 17 -1.54 -8.57 -4.99
N LYS A 18 -1.82 -7.95 -6.15
CA LYS A 18 -1.10 -8.18 -7.41
C LYS A 18 0.20 -7.39 -7.51
N ILE A 19 0.28 -6.22 -6.88
CA ILE A 19 1.50 -5.39 -6.89
C ILE A 19 2.52 -5.81 -5.82
N LEU A 20 2.09 -6.62 -4.84
CA LEU A 20 3.00 -7.09 -3.79
C LEU A 20 3.91 -8.22 -4.28
N HIS A 21 5.20 -8.05 -4.01
CA HIS A 21 6.25 -9.04 -4.12
C HIS A 21 5.85 -10.35 -3.41
N PRO A 22 6.10 -11.54 -3.99
CA PRO A 22 5.69 -12.82 -3.42
C PRO A 22 6.10 -13.03 -1.95
N LEU A 23 7.33 -12.66 -1.59
CA LEU A 23 7.82 -12.77 -0.20
C LEU A 23 7.05 -11.86 0.76
N LEU A 24 6.88 -10.59 0.40
CA LEU A 24 6.18 -9.61 1.23
C LEU A 24 4.70 -9.97 1.38
N LYS A 25 4.08 -10.46 0.31
CA LYS A 25 2.72 -10.98 0.29
C LYS A 25 2.54 -12.17 1.23
N LYS A 26 3.46 -13.15 1.18
CA LYS A 26 3.44 -14.31 2.09
C LYS A 26 3.55 -13.85 3.54
N TRP A 27 4.50 -12.97 3.85
CA TRP A 27 4.66 -12.39 5.18
C TRP A 27 3.40 -11.65 5.64
N PHE A 28 2.84 -10.77 4.82
CA PHE A 28 1.67 -9.97 5.18
C PHE A 28 0.49 -10.86 5.58
N PHE A 29 0.15 -11.85 4.76
CA PHE A 29 -0.98 -12.75 5.03
C PHE A 29 -0.71 -13.79 6.12
N SER A 30 0.54 -13.99 6.53
CA SER A 30 0.86 -14.76 7.74
C SER A 30 0.55 -14.01 9.04
N LYS A 31 0.48 -12.68 8.98
CA LYS A 31 0.27 -11.81 10.16
C LYS A 31 -1.12 -11.17 10.17
N PHE A 32 -1.67 -10.86 9.00
CA PHE A 32 -2.92 -10.11 8.85
C PHE A 32 -3.91 -10.86 7.97
N LYS A 33 -5.19 -10.89 8.38
CA LYS A 33 -6.26 -11.58 7.62
C LYS A 33 -6.59 -10.88 6.30
N SER A 34 -6.52 -9.55 6.27
CA SER A 34 -6.91 -8.76 5.08
C SER A 34 -6.27 -7.37 5.10
N PHE A 35 -6.29 -6.69 3.96
CA PHE A 35 -5.90 -5.28 3.88
C PHE A 35 -6.94 -4.38 4.58
N SER A 36 -6.43 -3.43 5.35
CA SER A 36 -7.23 -2.35 5.93
C SER A 36 -7.72 -1.37 4.86
N LEU A 37 -8.66 -0.49 5.23
CA LEU A 37 -9.17 0.51 4.30
C LEU A 37 -8.08 1.50 3.85
N PRO A 38 -7.24 2.09 4.74
CA PRO A 38 -6.15 2.96 4.28
C PRO A 38 -5.15 2.25 3.36
N GLN A 39 -4.85 0.97 3.60
CA GLN A 39 -3.98 0.19 2.72
C GLN A 39 -4.58 0.05 1.32
N LYS A 40 -5.89 -0.18 1.22
CA LYS A 40 -6.59 -0.25 -0.08
C LYS A 40 -6.64 1.09 -0.81
N TYR A 41 -6.48 2.22 -0.14
CA TYR A 41 -6.36 3.52 -0.79
C TYR A 41 -4.92 3.87 -1.15
N GLY A 42 -3.97 3.63 -0.24
CA GLY A 42 -2.64 4.22 -0.33
C GLY A 42 -1.57 3.35 -0.98
N VAL A 43 -1.64 2.02 -0.87
CA VAL A 43 -0.51 1.16 -1.27
C VAL A 43 -0.21 1.26 -2.77
N ILE A 44 -1.25 1.24 -3.62
CA ILE A 44 -1.07 1.35 -5.08
C ILE A 44 -0.54 2.73 -5.50
N PRO A 45 -1.14 3.87 -5.08
CA PRO A 45 -0.58 5.18 -5.42
C PRO A 45 0.86 5.38 -4.94
N ILE A 46 1.20 4.93 -3.72
CA ILE A 46 2.58 5.04 -3.21
C ILE A 46 3.54 4.20 -4.06
N HIS A 47 3.15 2.97 -4.42
CA HIS A 47 3.91 2.11 -5.34
C HIS A 47 4.12 2.79 -6.71
N ASN A 48 3.09 3.47 -7.22
CA ASN A 48 3.16 4.26 -8.46
C ASN A 48 3.95 5.58 -8.33
N ARG A 49 4.58 5.86 -7.17
CA ARG A 49 5.32 7.10 -6.88
C ARG A 49 4.46 8.36 -6.92
N GLU A 50 3.17 8.22 -6.61
CA GLU A 50 2.24 9.35 -6.49
C GLU A 50 2.30 9.96 -5.08
N ASN A 51 2.36 11.30 -5.00
CA ASN A 51 2.25 12.01 -3.73
C ASN A 51 0.80 11.95 -3.22
N ILE A 52 0.60 11.40 -2.02
CA ILE A 52 -0.73 11.26 -1.41
C ILE A 52 -0.79 11.86 0.00
N LEU A 53 -1.97 12.32 0.38
CA LEU A 53 -2.31 12.68 1.75
C LEU A 53 -3.35 11.69 2.28
N VAL A 54 -3.00 10.93 3.33
CA VAL A 54 -3.91 9.99 3.98
C VAL A 54 -4.37 10.56 5.31
N SER A 55 -5.61 11.06 5.36
CA SER A 55 -6.28 11.44 6.61
C SER A 55 -7.14 10.28 7.11
N ALA A 56 -6.76 9.70 8.25
CA ALA A 56 -7.53 8.65 8.92
C ALA A 56 -7.24 8.68 10.44
N PRO A 57 -8.09 8.10 11.30
CA PRO A 57 -7.84 7.99 12.73
C PRO A 57 -6.53 7.27 13.08
N THR A 58 -6.03 7.45 14.31
CA THR A 58 -4.96 6.58 14.87
C THR A 58 -5.46 5.13 14.95
N GLY A 59 -4.53 4.17 14.95
CA GLY A 59 -4.88 2.73 14.90
C GLY A 59 -5.38 2.23 13.52
N ALA A 60 -5.72 3.12 12.58
CA ALA A 60 -6.19 2.73 11.24
C ALA A 60 -5.10 2.21 10.29
N THR A 61 -3.89 1.89 10.77
CA THR A 61 -2.76 1.31 10.00
C THR A 61 -2.14 2.23 8.92
N LYS A 62 -2.26 3.56 9.06
CA LYS A 62 -1.62 4.54 8.15
C LYS A 62 -0.11 4.31 7.99
N THR A 63 0.59 4.02 9.08
CA THR A 63 2.03 3.72 9.07
C THR A 63 2.34 2.53 8.18
N LEU A 64 1.67 1.38 8.40
CA LEU A 64 1.87 0.19 7.58
C LEU A 64 1.42 0.42 6.13
N THR A 65 0.47 1.32 5.85
CA THR A 65 0.10 1.69 4.47
C THR A 65 1.29 2.28 3.70
N GLY A 66 1.97 3.26 4.30
CA GLY A 66 3.18 3.85 3.73
C GLY A 66 4.32 2.83 3.61
N PHE A 67 4.62 2.14 4.71
CA PHE A 67 5.73 1.19 4.75
C PHE A 67 5.50 -0.06 3.91
N LEU A 68 4.27 -0.54 3.70
CA LEU A 68 4.02 -1.73 2.90
C LEU A 68 4.45 -1.53 1.44
N ALA A 69 4.18 -0.35 0.87
CA ALA A 69 4.66 -0.01 -0.46
C ALA A 69 6.19 0.13 -0.49
N ILE A 70 6.80 0.80 0.49
CA ILE A 70 8.26 0.96 0.57
C ILE A 70 8.98 -0.39 0.71
N LEU A 71 8.51 -1.25 1.61
CA LEU A 71 9.06 -2.60 1.82
C LEU A 71 8.93 -3.45 0.56
N ASN A 72 7.87 -3.24 -0.23
CA ASN A 72 7.69 -3.92 -1.50
C ASN A 72 8.83 -3.61 -2.47
N GLU A 73 9.14 -2.32 -2.65
CA GLU A 73 10.22 -1.86 -3.52
C GLU A 73 11.58 -2.31 -3.00
N LEU A 74 11.80 -2.28 -1.68
CA LEU A 74 13.06 -2.72 -1.09
C LEU A 74 13.32 -4.22 -1.32
N VAL A 75 12.29 -5.07 -1.16
CA VAL A 75 12.41 -6.51 -1.42
C VAL A 75 12.61 -6.79 -2.90
N ASP A 76 11.84 -6.12 -3.77
CA ASP A 76 11.95 -6.28 -5.22
C ASP A 76 13.34 -5.83 -5.74
N ASN A 77 13.87 -4.72 -5.23
CA ASN A 77 15.23 -4.26 -5.56
C ASN A 77 16.30 -5.23 -5.03
N ALA A 78 16.14 -5.74 -3.81
CA ALA A 78 17.11 -6.68 -3.24
C ALA A 78 17.20 -8.01 -4.03
N GLU A 79 16.11 -8.47 -4.65
CA GLU A 79 16.13 -9.66 -5.51
C GLU A 79 16.72 -9.38 -6.91
N LYS A 80 16.62 -8.13 -7.40
CA LYS A 80 17.12 -7.76 -8.74
C LYS A 80 18.62 -7.44 -8.77
N GLY A 81 19.22 -7.11 -7.62
CA GLY A 81 20.61 -6.65 -7.52
C GLY A 81 20.79 -5.18 -7.89
#